data_AF-A0A2D4M7N2-F1
#
_entry.id   AF-A0A2D4M7N2-F1
#
_cell.length_a   1.000
_cell.length_b   1.000
_cell.length_c   1.000
_cell.angle_alpha   90.00
_cell.angle_beta   90.00
_cell.angle_gamma   90.00
#
_symmetry.space_group_name_H-M   'P 1'
#
loop_
_entity.id
_entity.type
_entity.pdbx_description
1 polymer ?
#
loop_
_entity_poly.entity_id
_entity_poly.type
_entity_poly.pdbx_seq_one_letter_code
_entity_poly.pdbx_strand_id
1 'polypeptide(L)'
;VPLPLYLPGPGPGITRRNCLPASHNYANDISLWNILRNNIGKDLSKVSMPVQLNEPLNMLQRLCEELEYTALLDAASCSLDPCERLLCIAAFAVSAYASTYYRAGSKPFNPVLGETYECVRPDKGFRFLSEQTARNSC
;
A
#
# COMPACT_ATOMS: atom_id res chain seq x y z
N VAL A 1 -0.66 -6.31 -27.45
CA VAL A 1 -2.08 -6.71 -27.29
C VAL A 1 -2.60 -5.98 -26.07
N PRO A 2 -3.59 -5.08 -26.16
CA PRO A 2 -4.17 -4.47 -24.97
C PRO A 2 -4.84 -5.58 -24.17
N LEU A 3 -4.50 -5.71 -22.89
CA LEU A 3 -5.23 -6.59 -21.99
C LEU A 3 -6.71 -6.16 -22.03
N PRO A 4 -7.67 -7.11 -22.15
CA PRO A 4 -9.08 -6.75 -22.20
C PRO A 4 -9.45 -5.93 -20.96
N LEU A 5 -10.07 -4.77 -21.17
CA LEU A 5 -10.60 -3.88 -20.12
C LEU A 5 -11.76 -4.51 -19.34
N TYR A 6 -12.20 -5.71 -19.75
CA TYR A 6 -13.20 -6.49 -19.05
C TYR A 6 -12.52 -7.26 -17.92
N LEU A 7 -12.77 -6.85 -16.67
CA LEU A 7 -12.49 -7.71 -15.52
C LEU A 7 -13.31 -8.98 -15.74
N PRO A 8 -12.70 -10.17 -15.84
CA PRO A 8 -13.48 -11.39 -15.91
C PRO A 8 -14.45 -11.38 -14.72
N GLY A 9 -15.76 -11.47 -15.02
CA GLY A 9 -16.81 -11.60 -14.00
C GLY A 9 -16.44 -12.71 -13.01
N PRO A 10 -17.03 -12.71 -11.80
CA PRO A 10 -16.48 -13.37 -10.63
C PRO A 10 -16.03 -14.80 -10.98
N GLY A 11 -14.74 -14.95 -11.27
CA GLY A 11 -14.11 -16.24 -11.45
C GLY A 11 -14.26 -17.03 -10.15
N PRO A 12 -14.00 -18.35 -10.16
CA PRO A 12 -14.14 -19.19 -8.97
C PRO A 12 -13.53 -18.45 -7.78
N GLY A 13 -14.37 -18.15 -6.77
CA GLY A 13 -14.11 -17.16 -5.74
C GLY A 13 -12.70 -17.33 -5.18
N ILE A 14 -11.80 -16.41 -5.54
CA ILE A 14 -10.41 -16.46 -5.09
C ILE A 14 -10.44 -16.33 -3.56
N THR A 15 -10.14 -17.43 -2.87
CA THR A 15 -10.08 -17.44 -1.42
C THR A 15 -8.78 -16.75 -1.00
N ARG A 16 -8.88 -15.55 -0.42
CA ARG A 16 -7.72 -14.77 0.02
C ARG A 16 -7.25 -15.26 1.39
N ARG A 17 -5.92 -15.32 1.58
CA ARG A 17 -5.32 -15.57 2.90
C ARG A 17 -5.75 -14.50 3.90
N ASN A 18 -6.09 -14.91 5.12
CA ASN A 18 -6.46 -14.04 6.24
C ASN A 18 -5.42 -14.03 7.37
N CYS A 19 -4.38 -14.87 7.27
CA CYS A 19 -3.28 -14.92 8.22
C CYS A 19 -1.93 -15.11 7.50
N LEU A 20 -0.86 -14.70 8.17
CA LEU A 20 0.51 -15.01 7.77
C LEU A 20 0.96 -16.32 8.46
N PRO A 21 1.85 -17.09 7.83
CA PRO A 21 2.29 -18.40 8.35
C PRO A 21 3.07 -18.31 9.67
N ALA A 22 3.61 -17.14 10.02
CA ALA A 22 4.29 -16.89 11.28
C ALA A 22 3.81 -15.55 11.86
N SER A 23 3.70 -15.47 13.19
CA SER A 23 3.49 -14.21 13.88
C SER A 23 4.69 -13.29 13.67
N HIS A 24 4.43 -12.01 13.49
CA HIS A 24 5.48 -11.00 13.49
C HIS A 24 6.13 -11.01 14.88
N ASN A 25 7.37 -11.53 14.97
CA ASN A 25 8.14 -11.43 16.19
C ASN A 25 8.46 -9.94 16.39
N TYR A 26 7.73 -9.26 17.27
CA TYR A 26 8.22 -8.01 17.84
C TYR A 26 9.53 -8.32 18.54
N ALA A 27 10.64 -8.15 17.83
CA ALA A 27 11.95 -8.09 18.46
C ALA A 27 11.92 -6.84 19.33
N ASN A 28 11.68 -7.04 20.64
CA ASN A 28 11.76 -6.02 21.68
C ASN A 28 13.15 -5.34 21.78
N ASP A 29 14.09 -5.62 20.88
CA ASP A 29 15.51 -5.30 21.06
C ASP A 29 16.10 -4.34 20.01
N ILE A 30 15.31 -3.82 19.06
CA ILE A 30 15.80 -2.82 18.10
C ILE A 30 15.14 -1.48 18.36
N SER A 31 15.81 -0.64 19.16
CA SER A 31 15.38 0.73 19.42
C SER A 31 15.49 1.57 18.12
N LEU A 32 14.36 1.76 17.44
CA LEU A 32 14.18 2.75 16.37
C LEU A 32 14.76 4.11 16.78
N TRP A 33 14.60 4.48 18.06
CA TRP A 33 15.15 5.69 18.62
C TRP A 33 16.68 5.75 18.59
N ASN A 34 17.38 4.63 18.85
CA ASN A 34 18.84 4.57 18.74
C ASN A 34 19.31 4.70 17.28
N ILE A 35 18.59 4.10 16.33
CA ILE A 35 18.89 4.25 14.89
C ILE A 35 18.67 5.69 14.44
N LEU A 36 17.55 6.30 14.83
CA LEU A 36 17.24 7.69 14.52
C LEU A 36 18.28 8.64 15.13
N ARG A 37 18.60 8.47 16.42
CA ARG A 37 19.62 9.27 17.13
C ARG A 37 20.99 9.20 16.47
N ASN A 38 21.41 8.01 16.04
CA ASN A 38 22.72 7.80 15.41
C ASN A 38 22.78 8.33 13.97
N ASN A 39 21.63 8.66 13.36
CA ASN A 39 21.54 9.13 11.98
C ASN A 39 20.87 10.52 11.86
N ILE A 40 20.78 11.29 12.95
CA ILE A 40 20.32 12.69 12.91
C ILE A 40 21.23 13.48 11.94
N GLY A 41 20.64 14.08 10.90
CA GLY A 41 21.35 14.86 9.89
C GLY A 41 21.79 14.07 8.64
N LYS A 42 21.51 12.77 8.56
CA LYS A 42 21.71 11.96 7.34
C LYS A 42 20.37 11.68 6.66
N ASP A 43 20.40 11.53 5.34
CA ASP A 43 19.23 11.06 4.59
C ASP A 43 18.92 9.61 5.00
N LEU A 44 17.75 9.42 5.62
CA LEU A 44 17.27 8.13 6.11
C LEU A 44 16.98 7.13 4.97
N SER A 45 16.92 7.60 3.72
CA SER A 45 16.84 6.74 2.54
C SER A 45 18.11 5.87 2.36
N LYS A 46 19.28 6.39 2.78
CA LYS A 46 20.60 5.74 2.69
C LYS A 46 20.97 4.87 3.88
N VAL A 47 20.23 4.98 4.98
CA VAL A 47 20.50 4.22 6.21
C VAL A 47 19.93 2.81 6.03
N SER A 48 20.80 1.80 6.11
CA SER A 48 20.39 0.40 6.09
C SER A 48 19.57 0.09 7.34
N MET A 49 18.25 0.03 7.20
CA MET A 49 17.38 -0.38 8.30
C MET A 49 17.44 -1.90 8.45
N PRO A 50 17.54 -2.43 9.69
CA PRO A 50 17.45 -3.86 9.92
C PRO A 50 16.12 -4.40 9.40
N VAL A 51 16.16 -5.56 8.73
CA VAL A 51 15.01 -6.20 8.06
C VAL A 51 13.83 -6.43 9.01
N GLN A 52 14.10 -6.52 10.31
CA GLN A 52 13.11 -6.66 11.38
C GLN A 52 12.23 -5.41 11.59
N LEU A 53 12.63 -4.26 11.05
CA LEU A 53 11.83 -3.02 11.02
C LEU A 53 11.11 -2.83 9.67
N ASN A 54 11.34 -3.74 8.72
CA ASN A 54 10.63 -3.72 7.46
C ASN A 54 9.33 -4.52 7.60
N GLU A 55 8.22 -3.92 7.18
CA GLU A 55 7.00 -4.69 6.98
C GLU A 55 7.19 -5.64 5.78
N PRO A 56 6.58 -6.85 5.77
CA PRO A 56 6.69 -7.82 4.67
C PRO A 56 5.87 -7.39 3.44
N LEU A 57 5.97 -6.11 3.07
CA LEU A 57 5.33 -5.47 1.93
C LEU A 57 6.33 -4.54 1.24
N ASN A 58 6.25 -4.46 -0.08
CA ASN A 58 6.99 -3.46 -0.85
C ASN A 58 6.19 -2.15 -0.97
N MET A 59 6.84 -1.06 -1.40
CA MET A 59 6.17 0.22 -1.60
C MET A 59 5.03 0.14 -2.62
N LEU A 60 5.17 -0.69 -3.66
CA LEU A 60 4.13 -0.88 -4.70
C LEU A 60 2.84 -1.48 -4.13
N GLN A 61 2.95 -2.41 -3.19
CA GLN A 61 1.86 -3.02 -2.44
C GLN A 61 1.26 -2.01 -1.47
N ARG A 62 2.08 -1.18 -0.83
CA ARG A 62 1.61 -0.11 0.05
C ARG A 62 0.72 0.88 -0.68
N LEU A 63 1.10 1.28 -1.90
CA LEU A 63 0.26 2.11 -2.77
C LEU A 63 -1.08 1.44 -3.11
N CYS A 64 -1.09 0.11 -3.26
CA CYS A 64 -2.34 -0.62 -3.48
C CYS A 64 -3.26 -0.63 -2.24
N GLU A 65 -2.72 -0.51 -1.02
CA GLU A 65 -3.52 -0.42 0.20
C GLU A 65 -4.33 0.89 0.27
N GLU A 66 -3.92 1.95 -0.43
CA GLU A 66 -4.72 3.19 -0.54
C GLU A 66 -6.08 2.93 -1.23
N LEU A 67 -6.17 1.87 -2.05
CA LEU A 67 -7.40 1.40 -2.69
C LEU A 67 -8.21 0.44 -1.79
N GLU A 68 -8.01 0.46 -0.47
CA GLU A 68 -8.82 -0.35 0.44
C GLU A 68 -10.29 0.10 0.45
N TYR A 69 -10.55 1.40 0.41
CA TYR A 69 -11.90 1.96 0.53
C TYR A 69 -12.47 2.46 -0.81
N THR A 70 -12.27 1.71 -1.90
CA THR A 70 -12.77 2.08 -3.25
C THR A 70 -14.28 2.25 -3.33
N ALA A 71 -15.05 1.65 -2.42
CA ALA A 71 -16.50 1.84 -2.34
C ALA A 71 -16.90 3.33 -2.20
N LEU A 72 -16.02 4.17 -1.65
CA LEU A 72 -16.22 5.63 -1.58
C LEU A 72 -16.19 6.28 -2.96
N LEU A 73 -15.36 5.78 -3.88
CA LEU A 73 -15.32 6.25 -5.26
C LEU A 73 -16.55 5.79 -6.04
N ASP A 74 -17.03 4.57 -5.80
CA ASP A 74 -18.27 4.07 -6.38
C ASP A 74 -19.46 4.94 -5.92
N ALA A 75 -19.55 5.22 -4.62
CA ALA A 75 -20.56 6.13 -4.06
C ALA A 75 -20.44 7.55 -4.65
N ALA A 76 -19.23 8.08 -4.79
CA ALA A 76 -18.98 9.38 -5.41
C ALA A 76 -19.46 9.43 -6.87
N SER A 77 -19.31 8.32 -7.61
CA SER A 77 -19.73 8.22 -9.01
C SER A 77 -21.25 8.21 -9.18
N CYS A 78 -21.98 7.68 -8.19
CA CYS A 78 -23.44 7.63 -8.17
C CYS A 78 -24.09 8.93 -7.66
N SER A 79 -23.33 9.82 -7.01
CA SER A 79 -23.88 11.07 -6.47
C SER A 79 -24.08 12.13 -7.55
N LEU A 80 -25.30 12.67 -7.61
CA LEU A 80 -25.70 13.75 -8.52
C LEU A 80 -25.25 15.12 -8.01
N ASP A 81 -25.11 15.28 -6.69
CA ASP A 81 -24.70 16.55 -6.07
C ASP A 81 -23.16 16.69 -6.09
N PRO A 82 -22.60 17.77 -6.66
CA PRO A 82 -21.16 18.01 -6.65
C PRO A 82 -20.55 18.09 -5.25
N CYS A 83 -21.29 18.60 -4.25
CA CYS A 83 -20.78 18.75 -2.89
C CYS A 83 -20.65 17.38 -2.19
N GLU A 84 -21.67 16.54 -2.27
CA GLU A 84 -21.60 15.15 -1.80
C GLU A 84 -20.50 14.35 -2.50
N ARG A 85 -20.36 14.50 -3.82
CA ARG A 85 -19.28 13.84 -4.58
C ARG A 85 -17.89 14.25 -4.07
N LEU A 86 -17.69 15.55 -3.82
CA LEU A 86 -16.43 16.05 -3.26
C LEU A 86 -16.17 15.49 -1.85
N LEU A 87 -17.22 15.41 -1.02
CA LEU A 87 -17.13 14.84 0.32
C LEU A 87 -16.67 13.37 0.28
N CYS A 88 -17.23 12.55 -0.62
CA CYS A 88 -16.82 11.15 -0.79
C CYS A 88 -15.36 11.04 -1.26
N ILE A 89 -14.92 11.89 -2.19
CA ILE A 89 -13.52 11.92 -2.65
C ILE A 89 -12.58 12.34 -1.52
N ALA A 90 -12.96 13.34 -0.73
CA ALA A 90 -12.16 13.78 0.43
C ALA A 90 -12.06 12.67 1.49
N ALA A 91 -13.17 11.99 1.79
CA ALA A 91 -13.18 10.84 2.68
C ALA A 91 -12.27 9.71 2.17
N PHE A 92 -12.29 9.45 0.85
CA PHE A 92 -11.41 8.48 0.21
C PHE A 92 -9.94 8.85 0.40
N ALA A 93 -9.56 10.10 0.15
CA ALA A 93 -8.19 10.58 0.34
C ALA A 93 -7.70 10.43 1.79
N VAL A 94 -8.55 10.69 2.79
CA VAL A 94 -8.21 10.51 4.20
C VAL A 94 -8.10 9.02 4.56
N SER A 95 -8.97 8.18 4.00
CA SER A 95 -8.99 6.74 4.28
C SER A 95 -7.70 6.02 3.90
N ALA A 96 -6.95 6.53 2.92
CA ALA A 96 -5.64 6.00 2.53
C ALA A 96 -4.65 5.96 3.70
N TYR A 97 -4.77 6.87 4.67
CA TYR A 97 -3.92 6.93 5.85
C TYR A 97 -4.38 6.01 7.00
N ALA A 98 -5.57 5.42 6.95
CA ALA A 98 -6.09 4.61 8.05
C ALA A 98 -5.16 3.42 8.40
N SER A 99 -4.57 2.81 7.38
CA SER A 99 -3.61 1.70 7.52
C SER A 99 -2.27 2.12 8.13
N THR A 100 -1.91 3.41 8.11
CA THR A 100 -0.65 3.93 8.68
C THR A 100 -0.67 3.98 10.20
N TYR A 101 -1.84 4.13 10.82
CA TYR A 101 -1.97 4.22 12.28
C TYR A 101 -1.40 2.99 13.01
N TYR A 102 -1.73 1.80 12.51
CA TYR A 102 -1.28 0.53 13.11
C TYR A 102 0.15 0.13 12.73
N ARG A 103 0.77 0.83 11.77
CA ARG A 103 2.10 0.51 11.23
C ARG A 103 3.06 1.70 11.28
N ALA A 104 2.81 2.65 12.18
CA ALA A 104 3.61 3.85 12.34
C ALA A 104 5.08 3.49 12.60
N GLY A 105 5.96 3.82 11.65
CA GLY A 105 7.40 3.57 11.73
C GLY A 105 7.91 2.28 11.07
N SER A 106 7.04 1.47 10.44
CA SER A 106 7.48 0.35 9.61
C SER A 106 7.87 0.82 8.21
N LYS A 107 9.05 0.42 7.72
CA LYS A 107 9.53 0.78 6.38
C LYS A 107 9.14 -0.30 5.38
N PRO A 108 8.36 -0.01 4.32
CA PRO A 108 8.14 -0.99 3.26
C PRO A 108 9.45 -1.25 2.50
N PHE A 109 9.57 -2.44 1.91
CA PHE A 109 10.71 -2.77 1.06
C PHE A 109 10.76 -1.82 -0.15
N ASN A 110 11.95 -1.28 -0.42
CA ASN A 110 12.19 -0.44 -1.59
C ASN A 110 12.22 -1.33 -2.85
N PRO A 111 11.26 -1.20 -3.77
CA PRO A 111 11.17 -2.06 -4.95
C PRO A 111 12.42 -1.95 -5.84
N VAL A 112 12.74 -3.01 -6.57
CA VAL A 112 13.75 -3.00 -7.65
C VAL A 112 13.29 -2.20 -8.87
N LEU A 113 14.24 -1.57 -9.58
CA LEU A 113 13.90 -0.87 -10.82
C LEU A 113 13.31 -1.89 -11.80
N GLY A 114 12.13 -1.58 -12.35
CA GLY A 114 11.35 -2.51 -13.16
C GLY A 114 10.58 -3.58 -12.37
N GLU A 115 10.59 -3.53 -11.04
CA GLU A 115 9.67 -4.35 -10.23
C GLU A 115 8.24 -3.92 -10.50
N THR A 116 7.36 -4.88 -10.73
CA THR A 116 5.94 -4.66 -11.00
C THR A 116 5.09 -5.34 -9.94
N TYR A 117 3.95 -4.73 -9.62
CA TYR A 117 2.94 -5.33 -8.77
C TYR A 117 1.56 -5.22 -9.42
N GLU A 118 0.80 -6.31 -9.38
CA GLU A 118 -0.60 -6.32 -9.81
C GLU A 118 -1.52 -6.80 -8.69
N CYS A 119 -2.70 -6.17 -8.60
CA CYS A 119 -3.75 -6.59 -7.68
C CYS A 119 -5.10 -6.50 -8.41
N VAL A 120 -5.71 -7.67 -8.62
CA VAL A 120 -7.04 -7.77 -9.19
C VAL A 120 -8.01 -8.04 -8.04
N ARG A 121 -9.01 -7.15 -7.88
CA ARG A 121 -10.09 -7.25 -6.89
C ARG A 121 -11.44 -7.32 -7.60
N PRO A 122 -11.86 -8.50 -8.12
CA PRO A 122 -13.20 -8.64 -8.70
C PRO A 122 -14.29 -8.34 -7.67
N ASP A 123 -14.02 -8.64 -6.39
CA ASP A 123 -14.86 -8.34 -5.24
C ASP A 123 -15.08 -6.84 -4.98
N LYS A 124 -14.15 -5.99 -5.43
CA LYS A 124 -14.21 -4.52 -5.31
C LYS A 124 -14.30 -3.80 -6.66
N GLY A 125 -14.43 -4.52 -7.76
CA GLY A 125 -14.57 -3.94 -9.11
C GLY A 125 -13.33 -3.24 -9.68
N PHE A 126 -12.10 -3.49 -9.19
CA PHE A 126 -10.90 -2.81 -9.70
C PHE A 126 -9.73 -3.75 -10.03
N ARG A 127 -8.84 -3.25 -10.90
CA ARG A 127 -7.50 -3.81 -11.15
C ARG A 127 -6.46 -2.71 -11.00
N PHE A 128 -5.49 -2.98 -10.15
CA PHE A 128 -4.34 -2.12 -9.90
C PHE A 128 -3.10 -2.72 -10.56
N LEU A 129 -2.32 -1.87 -11.21
CA LEU A 129 -1.01 -2.18 -11.77
C LEU A 129 -0.06 -1.05 -11.36
N SER A 130 1.10 -1.41 -10.84
CA SER A 130 2.16 -0.46 -10.54
C SER A 130 3.52 -1.01 -10.93
N GLU A 131 4.44 -0.10 -11.26
CA GLU A 131 5.81 -0.40 -11.66
C GLU A 131 6.75 0.61 -11.01
N GLN A 132 7.90 0.14 -10.54
CA GLN A 132 8.99 1.00 -10.09
C GLN A 132 9.75 1.52 -11.31
N THR A 133 9.37 2.69 -11.81
CA THR A 133 9.92 3.28 -13.04
C THR A 133 11.21 4.07 -12.83
N ALA A 134 11.50 4.50 -11.60
CA ALA A 134 12.69 5.28 -11.28
C ALA A 134 13.26 4.88 -9.93
N ARG A 135 14.58 4.88 -9.81
CA ARG A 135 15.27 4.73 -8.52
C ARG A 135 16.29 5.85 -8.42
N ASN A 136 16.07 6.76 -7.49
CA ASN A 136 17.08 7.76 -7.15
C ASN A 136 18.11 7.09 -6.26
N SER A 137 19.19 6.61 -6.86
CA SER A 137 20.45 6.31 -6.17
C SER A 137 21.13 7.63 -5.82
N CYS A 138 20.49 8.47 -4.98
CA CYS A 138 21.18 9.59 -4.37
C CYS A 138 21.98 9.05 -3.20
#